data_AF-A0A9E5AHQ6-F1
#
_entry.id   AF-A0A9E5AHQ6-F1
#
_cell.length_a   1.000
_cell.length_b   1.000
_cell.length_c   1.000
_cell.angle_alpha   90.00
_cell.angle_beta   90.00
_cell.angle_gamma   90.00
#
_symmetry.space_group_name_H-M   'P 1'
#
loop_
_entity.id
_entity.type
_entity.pdbx_description
1 polymer ?
#
loop_
_entity_poly.entity_id
_entity_poly.type
_entity_poly.pdbx_seq_one_letter_code
_entity_poly.pdbx_strand_id
1 'polypeptide(L)'
;MPAATDWSLNPRVRKWVTGLPLPIKLPTVLLRGELGGHYLGERRAVLVRLRDAIDLALAEMLCSRGAALMVTDPQPNAELKLRILALGARFVAQAADLPSTIASASAHDDRRPLLLVARIVGTEPTDSSELWANLASSSAGEVLLQVGQALAAAPRHSRLCALVDEPPTATPRQTVLAAATAGLLRSLHKELGPVATTSHLLRLAHPDPQATAEVVGFLVSPAAAFVTGLDLVLGPNAGAQDHADGRLALVTGAARGIGAAIAQRLALSGCNVVVNDIPAAHQTGQATVDAIRASGGQAEFVGADCSTPDGAQTIAAAVARHGQLAAVVHNAGITRDRTMRKMTTAQWQQVLAVNLGAMELVQRAVDPWLQPGAGVALLSSVMGIAGNFGQCNYTAAKAGVLALMRLWAVQYRDRAIRCNAIAPGFIITDMTAQVPLFNREMAKQLTALLQPGLPADVAEVAAFLCHPASRALTGQTLRCDGGMAFGA
;
A
#
# COMPACT_ATOMS: atom_id res chain seq x y z
N MET A 1 18.36 30.44 1.66
CA MET A 1 18.26 28.98 1.87
C MET A 1 17.64 28.73 3.24
N PRO A 2 16.54 27.99 3.37
CA PRO A 2 15.99 27.60 4.68
C PRO A 2 16.87 26.54 5.34
N ALA A 3 16.93 26.53 6.68
CA ALA A 3 17.84 25.68 7.43
C ALA A 3 17.51 24.17 7.31
N ALA A 4 18.57 23.36 7.25
CA ALA A 4 18.52 21.91 7.21
C ALA A 4 18.08 21.31 8.55
N THR A 5 16.92 20.64 8.60
CA THR A 5 16.47 19.89 9.78
C THR A 5 17.17 18.52 9.89
N ASP A 6 17.63 18.21 11.10
CA ASP A 6 18.15 16.89 11.50
C ASP A 6 16.98 15.96 11.86
N TRP A 7 16.92 14.79 11.20
CA TRP A 7 15.86 13.80 11.38
C TRP A 7 15.90 13.05 12.71
N SER A 8 17.06 12.96 13.37
CA SER A 8 17.21 12.26 14.66
C SER A 8 16.44 12.94 15.80
N LEU A 9 16.17 14.24 15.64
CA LEU A 9 15.39 15.07 16.56
C LEU A 9 13.88 15.09 16.23
N ASN A 10 13.44 14.46 15.13
CA ASN A 10 12.04 14.49 14.69
C ASN A 10 11.17 13.58 15.60
N PRO A 11 10.26 14.15 16.44
CA PRO A 11 9.50 13.35 17.41
C PRO A 11 8.53 12.36 16.75
N ARG A 12 8.10 12.65 15.51
CA ARG A 12 7.12 11.84 14.76
C ARG A 12 7.70 10.47 14.39
N VAL A 13 8.93 10.46 13.87
CA VAL A 13 9.66 9.23 13.54
C VAL A 13 9.91 8.42 14.81
N ARG A 14 10.33 9.08 15.89
CA ARG A 14 10.61 8.43 17.17
C ARG A 14 9.37 7.75 17.76
N LYS A 15 8.24 8.47 17.86
CA LYS A 15 6.97 7.97 18.43
C LYS A 15 6.40 6.79 17.64
N TRP A 16 6.47 6.84 16.30
CA TRP A 16 6.00 5.77 15.42
C TRP A 16 6.88 4.52 15.50
N VAL A 17 8.21 4.68 15.54
CA VAL A 17 9.16 3.56 15.65
C VAL A 17 9.12 2.89 17.02
N THR A 18 8.94 3.64 18.12
CA THR A 18 8.82 3.06 19.47
C THR A 18 7.50 2.31 19.73
N GLY A 19 6.46 2.56 18.92
CA GLY A 19 5.17 1.87 19.03
C GLY A 19 5.10 0.53 18.27
N LEU A 20 6.07 0.24 17.42
CA LEU A 20 6.15 -1.03 16.69
C LEU A 20 6.94 -2.07 17.53
N PRO A 21 6.50 -3.34 17.61
CA PRO A 21 7.23 -4.41 18.30
C PRO A 21 8.43 -4.89 17.48
N LEU A 22 9.40 -4.00 17.26
CA LEU A 22 10.64 -4.26 16.51
C LEU A 22 11.79 -4.56 17.49
N PRO A 23 12.57 -5.64 17.28
CA PRO A 23 13.65 -6.04 18.20
C PRO A 23 14.95 -5.25 18.01
N ILE A 24 14.88 -3.95 17.67
CA ILE A 24 16.04 -3.15 17.21
C ILE A 24 16.04 -1.75 17.85
N LYS A 25 17.17 -1.37 18.47
CA LYS A 25 17.39 -0.01 18.98
C LYS A 25 17.70 0.97 17.84
N LEU A 26 17.05 2.14 17.87
CA LEU A 26 17.30 3.28 16.97
C LEU A 26 18.78 3.73 17.00
N PRO A 27 19.40 4.09 15.84
CA PRO A 27 20.69 4.78 15.79
C PRO A 27 20.60 6.21 16.34
N THR A 28 21.71 6.74 16.85
CA THR A 28 21.74 8.00 17.62
C THR A 28 22.21 9.23 16.83
N VAL A 29 22.74 9.06 15.62
CA VAL A 29 23.27 10.17 14.77
C VAL A 29 23.00 9.88 13.30
N LEU A 30 22.55 10.88 12.54
CA LEU A 30 22.53 10.91 11.07
C LEU A 30 23.39 12.10 10.61
N LEU A 31 24.48 11.84 9.88
CA LEU A 31 25.33 12.89 9.32
C LEU A 31 24.90 13.22 7.89
N ARG A 32 24.64 14.50 7.59
CA ARG A 32 24.57 14.99 6.21
C ARG A 32 25.99 15.17 5.69
N GLY A 33 26.26 14.66 4.49
CA GLY A 33 27.52 14.87 3.76
C GLY A 33 27.24 15.31 2.33
N GLU A 34 28.11 16.16 1.77
CA GLU A 34 27.95 16.65 0.40
C GLU A 34 28.29 15.60 -0.67
N LEU A 35 27.77 15.86 -1.87
CA LEU A 35 27.96 15.09 -3.11
C LEU A 35 29.43 15.16 -3.59
N GLY A 36 30.32 14.41 -2.93
CA GLY A 36 31.77 14.49 -3.19
C GLY A 36 32.60 13.23 -2.95
N GLY A 37 31.98 12.09 -2.60
CA GLY A 37 32.66 10.79 -2.51
C GLY A 37 33.54 10.61 -1.26
N HIS A 38 32.94 10.30 -0.11
CA HIS A 38 33.66 9.81 1.07
C HIS A 38 32.87 8.71 1.82
N TYR A 39 33.62 7.93 2.61
CA TYR A 39 33.16 6.77 3.37
C TYR A 39 32.42 7.19 4.65
N LEU A 40 31.19 6.70 4.86
CA LEU A 40 30.53 6.76 6.16
C LEU A 40 31.09 5.64 7.04
N GLY A 41 31.52 5.98 8.27
CA GLY A 41 32.34 5.13 9.14
C GLY A 41 31.71 3.81 9.64
N GLU A 42 31.99 3.41 10.88
CA GLU A 42 31.77 2.03 11.39
C GLU A 42 30.30 1.51 11.38
N ARG A 43 29.33 2.27 10.84
CA ARG A 43 27.96 1.82 10.57
C ARG A 43 27.48 2.14 9.13
N ARG A 44 27.89 1.26 8.20
CA ARG A 44 27.05 0.65 7.15
C ARG A 44 26.23 1.58 6.22
N ALA A 45 26.89 2.27 5.30
CA ALA A 45 26.30 2.63 3.99
C ALA A 45 27.40 2.99 2.98
N VAL A 46 27.21 2.64 1.70
CA VAL A 46 28.02 3.18 0.59
C VAL A 46 27.12 3.91 -0.39
N LEU A 47 27.15 5.24 -0.25
CA LEU A 47 26.44 6.19 -1.09
C LEU A 47 27.27 6.52 -2.34
N VAL A 48 26.91 5.92 -3.48
CA VAL A 48 27.45 6.32 -4.78
C VAL A 48 26.44 7.22 -5.49
N ARG A 49 26.69 8.54 -5.44
CA ARG A 49 26.14 9.55 -6.36
C ARG A 49 24.61 9.56 -6.53
N LEU A 50 23.89 9.86 -5.44
CA LEU A 50 22.47 10.26 -5.52
C LEU A 50 22.33 11.49 -6.43
N ARG A 51 21.49 11.43 -7.48
CA ARG A 51 21.39 12.52 -8.47
C ARG A 51 20.19 13.46 -8.27
N ASP A 52 19.22 13.08 -7.43
CA ASP A 52 18.04 13.91 -7.15
C ASP A 52 17.45 13.63 -5.75
N ALA A 53 16.44 14.43 -5.38
CA ALA A 53 15.86 14.40 -4.04
C ALA A 53 15.06 13.13 -3.71
N ILE A 54 14.50 12.43 -4.72
CA ILE A 54 13.74 11.19 -4.49
C ILE A 54 14.69 10.09 -4.04
N ASP A 55 15.83 9.95 -4.72
CA ASP A 55 16.87 8.98 -4.33
C ASP A 55 17.41 9.25 -2.92
N LEU A 56 17.57 10.53 -2.55
CA LEU A 56 18.00 10.92 -1.21
C LEU A 56 16.96 10.56 -0.13
N ALA A 57 15.68 10.87 -0.34
CA ALA A 57 14.63 10.51 0.60
C ALA A 57 14.49 8.97 0.76
N LEU A 58 14.66 8.22 -0.34
CA LEU A 58 14.68 6.75 -0.31
C LEU A 58 15.90 6.22 0.47
N ALA A 59 17.09 6.78 0.23
CA ALA A 59 18.31 6.42 0.96
C ALA A 59 18.17 6.69 2.47
N GLU A 60 17.73 7.89 2.87
CA GLU A 60 17.48 8.25 4.28
C GLU A 60 16.47 7.31 4.93
N MET A 61 15.35 7.01 4.25
CA MET A 61 14.31 6.11 4.74
C MET A 61 14.84 4.68 4.92
N LEU A 62 15.55 4.12 3.94
CA LEU A 62 16.13 2.78 4.02
C LEU A 62 17.18 2.69 5.14
N CYS A 63 18.10 3.66 5.24
CA CYS A 63 19.10 3.72 6.30
C CYS A 63 18.47 3.84 7.70
N SER A 64 17.39 4.62 7.85
CA SER A 64 16.65 4.74 9.13
C SER A 64 16.08 3.41 9.63
N ARG A 65 15.84 2.46 8.71
CA ARG A 65 15.34 1.10 8.96
C ARG A 65 16.46 0.06 9.09
N GLY A 66 17.72 0.50 9.14
CA GLY A 66 18.88 -0.36 9.31
C GLY A 66 19.34 -1.07 8.04
N ALA A 67 18.92 -0.59 6.86
CA ALA A 67 19.48 -1.07 5.60
C ALA A 67 20.96 -0.69 5.49
N ALA A 68 21.81 -1.61 5.03
CA ALA A 68 23.00 -1.20 4.32
C ALA A 68 22.56 -0.64 2.96
N LEU A 69 23.18 0.43 2.49
CA LEU A 69 22.87 1.00 1.18
C LEU A 69 24.00 0.68 0.22
N MET A 70 23.68 0.02 -0.89
CA MET A 70 24.46 0.07 -2.13
C MET A 70 23.67 0.95 -3.11
N VAL A 71 24.35 1.91 -3.75
CA VAL A 71 23.80 2.69 -4.87
C VAL A 71 24.67 2.41 -6.09
N THR A 72 24.05 2.11 -7.24
CA THR A 72 24.76 1.94 -8.51
C THR A 72 24.48 3.12 -9.42
N ASP A 73 25.51 3.92 -9.76
CA ASP A 73 25.42 4.91 -10.84
C ASP A 73 25.57 4.17 -12.18
N PRO A 74 24.56 4.14 -13.06
CA PRO A 74 24.69 3.57 -14.38
C PRO A 74 25.75 4.33 -15.18
N GLN A 75 26.45 3.62 -16.08
CA GLN A 75 27.52 4.18 -16.91
C GLN A 75 27.09 5.50 -17.56
N PRO A 76 27.98 6.51 -17.70
CA PRO A 76 27.61 7.83 -18.23
C PRO A 76 26.89 7.79 -19.59
N ASN A 77 27.19 6.76 -20.40
CA ASN A 77 26.68 6.54 -21.75
C ASN A 77 25.57 5.47 -21.82
N ALA A 78 24.99 5.04 -20.69
CA ALA A 78 23.85 4.11 -20.70
C ALA A 78 22.54 4.84 -21.03
N GLU A 79 21.84 4.38 -22.07
CA GLU A 79 20.53 4.87 -22.54
C GLU A 79 19.41 4.69 -21.51
N LEU A 80 19.54 3.69 -20.64
CA LEU A 80 18.65 3.47 -19.50
C LEU A 80 19.40 3.56 -18.18
N LYS A 81 18.99 4.49 -17.32
CA LYS A 81 19.65 4.76 -16.04
C LYS A 81 18.94 4.05 -14.90
N LEU A 82 19.23 2.75 -14.77
CA LEU A 82 18.78 1.94 -13.64
C LEU A 82 19.61 2.25 -12.39
N ARG A 83 18.97 2.76 -11.34
CA ARG A 83 19.56 2.98 -10.02
C ARG A 83 18.99 1.96 -9.05
N ILE A 84 19.85 1.21 -8.38
CA ILE A 84 19.45 0.14 -7.46
C ILE A 84 19.89 0.49 -6.05
N LEU A 85 18.95 0.39 -5.11
CA LEU A 85 19.14 0.53 -3.67
C LEU A 85 18.87 -0.85 -3.02
N ALA A 86 19.94 -1.58 -2.68
CA ALA A 86 19.88 -2.96 -2.17
C ALA A 86 20.40 -3.06 -0.72
N LEU A 87 19.84 -3.97 0.10
CA LEU A 87 20.08 -4.02 1.56
C LEU A 87 21.19 -4.99 2.06
N GLY A 88 21.51 -6.07 1.33
CA GLY A 88 22.05 -7.29 1.93
C GLY A 88 23.58 -7.37 2.11
N ALA A 89 24.00 -7.97 3.24
CA ALA A 89 25.38 -8.21 3.69
C ALA A 89 26.40 -7.07 3.51
N ARG A 90 27.70 -7.40 3.63
CA ARG A 90 28.81 -6.46 3.79
C ARG A 90 29.56 -6.18 2.47
N PHE A 91 28.87 -5.94 1.36
CA PHE A 91 29.53 -5.78 0.06
C PHE A 91 29.23 -4.47 -0.65
N VAL A 92 30.20 -4.07 -1.48
CA VAL A 92 30.24 -2.85 -2.28
C VAL A 92 30.65 -3.30 -3.68
N ALA A 93 29.87 -2.94 -4.70
CA ALA A 93 30.03 -3.53 -6.02
C ALA A 93 29.59 -2.58 -7.14
N GLN A 94 30.08 -2.82 -8.36
CA GLN A 94 29.66 -2.08 -9.54
C GLN A 94 28.35 -2.65 -10.12
N ALA A 95 27.70 -1.92 -11.03
CA ALA A 95 26.43 -2.37 -11.62
C ALA A 95 26.52 -3.74 -12.33
N ALA A 96 27.68 -4.07 -12.92
CA ALA A 96 27.93 -5.38 -13.55
C ALA A 96 28.06 -6.54 -12.54
N ASP A 97 28.45 -6.23 -11.30
CA ASP A 97 28.63 -7.18 -10.19
C ASP A 97 27.38 -7.31 -9.32
N LEU A 98 26.28 -6.62 -9.67
CA LEU A 98 25.05 -6.65 -8.90
C LEU A 98 24.49 -8.08 -8.66
N PRO A 99 24.51 -9.02 -9.64
CA PRO A 99 23.93 -10.34 -9.43
C PRO A 99 24.77 -11.18 -8.46
N SER A 100 26.10 -11.14 -8.59
CA SER A 100 27.03 -11.80 -7.65
C SER A 100 27.01 -11.15 -6.27
N THR A 101 26.72 -9.85 -6.19
CA THR A 101 26.54 -9.12 -4.93
C THR A 101 25.24 -9.50 -4.24
N ILE A 102 24.12 -9.62 -4.95
CA ILE A 102 22.85 -10.09 -4.35
C ILE A 102 22.95 -11.58 -3.96
N ALA A 103 23.67 -12.41 -4.73
CA ALA A 103 23.93 -13.80 -4.38
C ALA A 103 24.80 -13.95 -3.11
N SER A 104 25.93 -13.24 -3.03
CA SER A 104 26.79 -13.22 -1.83
C SER A 104 26.12 -12.55 -0.63
N ALA A 105 25.26 -11.56 -0.87
CA ALA A 105 24.43 -10.94 0.15
C ALA A 105 23.45 -11.93 0.79
N SER A 106 22.79 -12.73 -0.06
CA SER A 106 21.86 -13.77 0.38
C SER A 106 22.58 -14.85 1.18
N ALA A 107 23.77 -15.26 0.73
CA ALA A 107 24.60 -16.29 1.37
C ALA A 107 25.32 -15.87 2.67
N HIS A 108 25.13 -14.65 3.18
CA HIS A 108 25.82 -14.15 4.38
C HIS A 108 24.91 -13.85 5.60
N ASP A 109 23.60 -13.75 5.42
CA ASP A 109 22.64 -13.61 6.52
C ASP A 109 21.25 -14.14 6.10
N ASP A 110 21.12 -15.48 6.00
CA ASP A 110 19.89 -16.23 5.64
C ASP A 110 18.63 -15.83 6.43
N ARG A 111 18.78 -15.04 7.51
CA ARG A 111 17.71 -14.65 8.43
C ARG A 111 17.12 -13.27 8.15
N ARG A 112 17.73 -12.45 7.27
CA ARG A 112 17.25 -11.09 6.99
C ARG A 112 16.66 -10.97 5.59
N PRO A 113 15.40 -10.50 5.44
CA PRO A 113 14.82 -10.25 4.14
C PRO A 113 15.58 -9.15 3.39
N LEU A 114 15.85 -9.36 2.11
CA LEU A 114 16.43 -8.34 1.24
C LEU A 114 15.37 -7.30 0.91
N LEU A 115 15.69 -6.02 1.09
CA LEU A 115 14.91 -4.91 0.55
C LEU A 115 15.63 -4.38 -0.68
N LEU A 116 14.92 -4.31 -1.80
CA LEU A 116 15.43 -3.85 -3.09
C LEU A 116 14.51 -2.79 -3.68
N VAL A 117 15.05 -1.60 -3.94
CA VAL A 117 14.35 -0.53 -4.64
C VAL A 117 15.10 -0.24 -5.93
N ALA A 118 14.45 -0.45 -7.08
CA ALA A 118 15.05 -0.30 -8.39
C ALA A 118 14.35 0.81 -9.16
N ARG A 119 15.01 1.96 -9.34
CA ARG A 119 14.45 3.09 -10.09
C ARG A 119 14.95 3.08 -11.53
N ILE A 120 14.02 2.99 -12.46
CA ILE A 120 14.24 3.07 -13.91
C ILE A 120 14.07 4.53 -14.32
N VAL A 121 15.20 5.23 -14.47
CA VAL A 121 15.23 6.60 -15.01
C VAL A 121 15.51 6.52 -16.51
N GLY A 122 14.46 6.66 -17.32
CA GLY A 122 14.61 6.73 -18.78
C GLY A 122 15.05 8.11 -19.22
N THR A 123 16.18 8.22 -19.93
CA THR A 123 16.30 9.31 -20.93
C THR A 123 15.25 9.08 -22.02
N GLU A 124 14.73 10.16 -22.60
CA GLU A 124 13.79 10.05 -23.73
C GLU A 124 14.50 9.32 -24.89
N PRO A 125 14.03 8.14 -25.34
CA PRO A 125 14.65 7.49 -26.48
C PRO A 125 14.43 8.37 -27.71
N THR A 126 15.50 8.70 -28.41
CA THR A 126 15.50 9.66 -29.52
C THR A 126 14.76 9.12 -30.74
N ASP A 127 14.84 7.82 -30.99
CA ASP A 127 14.11 7.14 -32.07
C ASP A 127 13.40 5.83 -31.63
N SER A 128 12.78 5.14 -32.58
CA SER A 128 12.07 3.88 -32.31
C SER A 128 13.01 2.67 -32.24
N SER A 129 14.17 2.72 -32.90
CA SER A 129 15.24 1.72 -32.77
C SER A 129 15.81 1.72 -31.36
N GLU A 130 16.03 2.89 -30.76
CA GLU A 130 16.48 3.08 -29.38
C GLU A 130 15.43 2.59 -28.38
N LEU A 131 14.13 2.81 -28.64
CA LEU A 131 13.06 2.20 -27.83
C LEU A 131 13.11 0.66 -27.91
N TRP A 132 13.25 0.08 -29.11
CA TRP A 132 13.35 -1.37 -29.27
C TRP A 132 14.66 -1.94 -28.71
N ALA A 133 15.77 -1.21 -28.78
CA ALA A 133 17.03 -1.57 -28.13
C ALA A 133 16.87 -1.56 -26.60
N ASN A 134 16.27 -0.53 -26.02
CA ASN A 134 16.01 -0.50 -24.58
C ASN A 134 15.05 -1.63 -24.09
N LEU A 135 14.22 -2.18 -24.98
CA LEU A 135 13.35 -3.34 -24.70
C LEU A 135 13.98 -4.70 -25.04
N ALA A 136 14.89 -4.79 -26.02
CA ALA A 136 15.42 -6.04 -26.56
C ALA A 136 16.93 -6.26 -26.31
N SER A 137 17.74 -5.20 -26.22
CA SER A 137 19.15 -5.24 -25.80
C SER A 137 19.28 -4.88 -24.31
N SER A 138 19.16 -5.92 -23.48
CA SER A 138 20.03 -6.22 -22.32
C SER A 138 20.40 -5.18 -21.24
N SER A 139 20.04 -3.90 -21.29
CA SER A 139 20.41 -2.94 -20.23
C SER A 139 19.44 -2.98 -19.04
N ALA A 140 18.14 -2.79 -19.29
CA ALA A 140 17.11 -2.88 -18.25
C ALA A 140 16.49 -4.28 -18.16
N GLY A 141 16.24 -4.94 -19.30
CA GLY A 141 15.66 -6.29 -19.32
C GLY A 141 16.56 -7.34 -18.66
N GLU A 142 17.87 -7.32 -18.96
CA GLU A 142 18.81 -8.27 -18.36
C GLU A 142 19.04 -7.97 -16.88
N VAL A 143 19.19 -6.71 -16.48
CA VAL A 143 19.37 -6.41 -15.05
C VAL A 143 18.09 -6.68 -14.25
N LEU A 144 16.89 -6.45 -14.80
CA LEU A 144 15.63 -6.88 -14.15
C LEU A 144 15.52 -8.42 -14.07
N LEU A 145 15.99 -9.14 -15.08
CA LEU A 145 16.06 -10.61 -15.07
C LEU A 145 17.07 -11.11 -14.02
N GLN A 146 18.28 -10.56 -13.99
CA GLN A 146 19.32 -10.90 -13.03
C GLN A 146 18.91 -10.53 -11.59
N VAL A 147 18.25 -9.39 -11.39
CA VAL A 147 17.61 -9.00 -10.13
C VAL A 147 16.53 -10.01 -9.73
N GLY A 148 15.69 -10.44 -10.67
CA GLY A 148 14.66 -11.45 -10.43
C GLY A 148 15.26 -12.81 -10.03
N GLN A 149 16.27 -13.27 -10.76
CA GLN A 149 17.03 -14.49 -10.45
C GLN A 149 17.67 -14.42 -9.06
N ALA A 150 18.30 -13.30 -8.73
CA ALA A 150 18.96 -13.12 -7.45
C ALA A 150 17.95 -12.95 -6.29
N LEU A 151 16.77 -12.38 -6.53
CA LEU A 151 15.65 -12.36 -5.58
C LEU A 151 14.98 -13.73 -5.39
N ALA A 152 14.96 -14.58 -6.41
CA ALA A 152 14.49 -15.96 -6.29
C ALA A 152 15.41 -16.82 -5.41
N ALA A 153 16.70 -16.45 -5.36
CA ALA A 153 17.70 -17.01 -4.44
C ALA A 153 17.83 -16.26 -3.10
N ALA A 154 17.05 -15.19 -2.87
CA ALA A 154 17.15 -14.37 -1.67
C ALA A 154 16.38 -14.96 -0.47
N PRO A 155 16.68 -14.53 0.77
CA PRO A 155 15.95 -14.97 1.95
C PRO A 155 14.44 -14.71 1.85
N ARG A 156 13.65 -15.56 2.52
CA ARG A 156 12.18 -15.44 2.55
C ARG A 156 11.75 -14.07 3.06
N HIS A 157 10.60 -13.61 2.57
CA HIS A 157 10.03 -12.30 2.90
C HIS A 157 10.83 -11.10 2.39
N SER A 158 11.68 -11.28 1.38
CA SER A 158 12.30 -10.17 0.65
C SER A 158 11.26 -9.28 -0.05
N ARG A 159 11.67 -8.10 -0.49
CA ARG A 159 10.80 -7.05 -1.04
C ARG A 159 11.47 -6.37 -2.25
N LEU A 160 10.73 -6.26 -3.35
CA LEU A 160 11.09 -5.48 -4.52
C LEU A 160 10.10 -4.33 -4.73
N CYS A 161 10.59 -3.11 -4.84
CA CYS A 161 9.85 -1.96 -5.34
C CYS A 161 10.56 -1.40 -6.58
N ALA A 162 9.97 -1.60 -7.75
CA ALA A 162 10.40 -0.92 -8.97
C ALA A 162 9.74 0.46 -9.05
N LEU A 163 10.52 1.50 -9.34
CA LEU A 163 10.04 2.86 -9.56
C LEU A 163 10.30 3.23 -11.01
N VAL A 164 9.32 3.81 -11.71
CA VAL A 164 9.48 4.29 -13.09
C VAL A 164 9.01 5.73 -13.15
N ASP A 165 9.83 6.62 -13.70
CA ASP A 165 9.43 8.01 -13.93
C ASP A 165 8.38 8.08 -15.07
N GLU A 166 7.14 8.45 -14.74
CA GLU A 166 6.04 8.61 -15.69
C GLU A 166 5.20 9.85 -15.32
N PRO A 167 5.72 11.07 -15.59
CA PRO A 167 4.99 12.31 -15.38
C PRO A 167 3.77 12.43 -16.31
N PRO A 168 2.79 13.31 -16.03
CA PRO A 168 1.71 13.63 -16.98
C PRO A 168 2.19 14.19 -18.32
N THR A 169 3.44 14.66 -18.38
CA THR A 169 4.14 15.10 -19.59
C THR A 169 5.02 14.01 -20.21
N ALA A 170 4.86 12.74 -19.81
CA ALA A 170 5.65 11.62 -20.33
C ALA A 170 5.45 11.47 -21.83
N THR A 171 6.54 11.15 -22.53
CA THR A 171 6.46 10.89 -23.98
C THR A 171 5.85 9.50 -24.23
N PRO A 172 5.26 9.24 -25.41
CA PRO A 172 4.70 7.93 -25.73
C PRO A 172 5.69 6.77 -25.51
N ARG A 173 6.99 7.03 -25.70
CA ARG A 173 8.08 6.05 -25.47
C ARG A 173 8.30 5.75 -23.99
N GLN A 174 8.24 6.75 -23.12
CA GLN A 174 8.32 6.57 -21.66
C GLN A 174 7.12 5.78 -21.14
N THR A 175 5.91 6.07 -21.62
CA THR A 175 4.70 5.29 -21.28
C THR A 175 4.79 3.83 -21.77
N VAL A 176 5.34 3.57 -22.96
CA VAL A 176 5.58 2.19 -23.44
C VAL A 176 6.58 1.46 -22.52
N LEU A 177 7.68 2.10 -22.12
CA LEU A 177 8.64 1.52 -21.18
C LEU A 177 8.00 1.19 -19.82
N ALA A 178 7.21 2.11 -19.26
CA ALA A 178 6.51 1.92 -18.00
C ALA A 178 5.45 0.79 -18.08
N ALA A 179 4.76 0.67 -19.22
CA ALA A 179 3.83 -0.43 -19.49
C ALA A 179 4.56 -1.79 -19.64
N ALA A 180 5.72 -1.83 -20.30
CA ALA A 180 6.53 -3.03 -20.45
C ALA A 180 7.11 -3.51 -19.10
N THR A 181 7.61 -2.57 -18.28
CA THR A 181 8.10 -2.84 -16.91
C THR A 181 6.98 -3.45 -16.05
N ALA A 182 5.75 -2.92 -16.15
CA ALA A 182 4.59 -3.50 -15.47
C ALA A 182 4.28 -4.93 -15.94
N GLY A 183 4.45 -5.21 -17.24
CA GLY A 183 4.33 -6.55 -17.80
C GLY A 183 5.32 -7.54 -17.17
N LEU A 184 6.60 -7.16 -17.09
CA LEU A 184 7.65 -7.97 -16.46
C LEU A 184 7.35 -8.22 -14.98
N LEU A 185 6.95 -7.19 -14.23
CA LEU A 185 6.67 -7.30 -12.79
C LEU A 185 5.42 -8.14 -12.49
N ARG A 186 4.44 -8.16 -13.40
CA ARG A 186 3.27 -9.07 -13.35
C ARG A 186 3.62 -10.55 -13.48
N SER A 187 4.73 -10.89 -14.13
CA SER A 187 5.29 -12.25 -14.11
C SER A 187 6.15 -12.46 -12.87
N LEU A 188 7.10 -11.55 -12.62
CA LEU A 188 8.10 -11.70 -11.56
C LEU A 188 7.48 -11.86 -10.16
N HIS A 189 6.39 -11.15 -9.83
CA HIS A 189 5.75 -11.31 -8.52
C HIS A 189 5.12 -12.70 -8.31
N LYS A 190 4.84 -13.46 -9.38
CA LYS A 190 4.32 -14.83 -9.32
C LYS A 190 5.44 -15.84 -9.13
N GLU A 191 6.60 -15.59 -9.73
CA GLU A 191 7.81 -16.40 -9.56
C GLU A 191 8.43 -16.21 -8.17
N LEU A 192 8.40 -14.98 -7.63
CA LEU A 192 8.89 -14.65 -6.29
C LEU A 192 7.92 -15.00 -5.14
N GLY A 193 6.64 -15.18 -5.46
CA GLY A 193 5.59 -15.44 -4.46
C GLY A 193 5.80 -16.72 -3.62
N PRO A 194 6.20 -17.88 -4.20
CA PRO A 194 6.48 -19.11 -3.47
C PRO A 194 7.60 -19.01 -2.43
N VAL A 195 8.52 -18.04 -2.55
CA VAL A 195 9.54 -17.73 -1.52
C VAL A 195 9.10 -16.59 -0.56
N ALA A 196 7.80 -16.26 -0.57
CA ALA A 196 7.16 -15.21 0.20
C ALA A 196 7.70 -13.78 -0.07
N THR A 197 8.31 -13.58 -1.22
CA THR A 197 8.87 -12.28 -1.66
C THR A 197 7.81 -11.50 -2.43
N THR A 198 7.63 -10.21 -2.08
CA THR A 198 6.65 -9.34 -2.76
C THR A 198 7.34 -8.43 -3.77
N SER A 199 6.64 -8.10 -4.86
CA SER A 199 7.13 -7.19 -5.90
C SER A 199 6.06 -6.17 -6.28
N HIS A 200 6.45 -4.90 -6.48
CA HIS A 200 5.55 -3.78 -6.73
C HIS A 200 6.13 -2.82 -7.78
N LEU A 201 5.27 -2.20 -8.59
CA LEU A 201 5.58 -1.08 -9.46
C LEU A 201 4.98 0.23 -8.92
N LEU A 202 5.78 1.28 -8.93
CA LEU A 202 5.41 2.65 -8.59
C LEU A 202 5.73 3.59 -9.77
N ARG A 203 4.71 4.15 -10.40
CA ARG A 203 4.82 5.16 -11.47
C ARG A 203 4.90 6.54 -10.83
N LEU A 204 5.97 7.28 -11.07
CA LEU A 204 6.24 8.57 -10.43
C LEU A 204 5.69 9.72 -11.29
N ALA A 205 4.46 10.14 -11.00
CA ALA A 205 3.76 11.24 -11.67
C ALA A 205 3.95 12.58 -10.92
N HIS A 206 5.18 13.09 -10.93
CA HIS A 206 5.65 14.24 -10.12
C HIS A 206 5.38 14.12 -8.60
N PRO A 207 5.71 12.99 -7.95
CA PRO A 207 5.49 12.87 -6.52
C PRO A 207 6.49 13.70 -5.72
N ASP A 208 6.09 14.04 -4.50
CA ASP A 208 7.00 14.57 -3.49
C ASP A 208 8.01 13.47 -3.07
N PRO A 209 9.32 13.80 -2.94
CA PRO A 209 10.34 12.83 -2.52
C PRO A 209 10.04 12.10 -1.22
N GLN A 210 9.54 12.82 -0.22
CA GLN A 210 9.26 12.26 1.09
C GLN A 210 8.00 11.38 1.06
N ALA A 211 6.96 11.80 0.34
CA ALA A 211 5.77 10.99 0.09
C ALA A 211 6.08 9.69 -0.69
N THR A 212 7.03 9.75 -1.63
CA THR A 212 7.54 8.54 -2.32
C THR A 212 8.22 7.59 -1.34
N ALA A 213 9.12 8.11 -0.51
CA ALA A 213 9.82 7.32 0.51
C ALA A 213 8.87 6.73 1.57
N GLU A 214 7.80 7.43 1.92
CA GLU A 214 6.74 6.97 2.82
C GLU A 214 5.95 5.79 2.24
N VAL A 215 5.56 5.84 0.95
CA VAL A 215 4.87 4.73 0.26
C VAL A 215 5.79 3.52 0.10
N VAL A 216 7.03 3.71 -0.37
CA VAL A 216 8.02 2.63 -0.44
C VAL A 216 8.25 2.03 0.95
N GLY A 217 8.37 2.88 1.98
CA GLY A 217 8.50 2.47 3.38
C GLY A 217 7.35 1.60 3.87
N PHE A 218 6.12 1.80 3.42
CA PHE A 218 5.02 0.87 3.71
C PHE A 218 5.21 -0.48 2.99
N LEU A 219 5.44 -0.46 1.68
CA LEU A 219 5.52 -1.66 0.84
C LEU A 219 6.71 -2.58 1.18
N VAL A 220 7.82 -2.01 1.65
CA VAL A 220 9.00 -2.78 2.09
C VAL A 220 8.92 -3.26 3.55
N SER A 221 7.79 -3.03 4.24
CA SER A 221 7.59 -3.43 5.64
C SER A 221 6.81 -4.74 5.80
N PRO A 222 6.79 -5.34 7.01
CA PRO A 222 5.87 -6.44 7.33
C PRO A 222 4.39 -6.07 7.20
N ALA A 223 4.02 -4.79 7.30
CA ALA A 223 2.63 -4.33 7.18
C ALA A 223 2.04 -4.51 5.77
N ALA A 224 2.88 -4.74 4.76
CA ALA A 224 2.49 -5.06 3.39
C ALA A 224 2.65 -6.56 3.05
N ALA A 225 2.70 -7.45 4.04
CA ALA A 225 3.04 -8.87 3.84
C ALA A 225 2.14 -9.62 2.83
N PHE A 226 0.84 -9.32 2.78
CA PHE A 226 -0.10 -9.93 1.84
C PHE A 226 -0.42 -9.06 0.60
N VAL A 227 0.42 -8.05 0.35
CA VAL A 227 0.30 -7.11 -0.78
C VAL A 227 1.44 -7.42 -1.75
N THR A 228 1.15 -7.72 -3.01
CA THR A 228 2.14 -7.97 -4.06
C THR A 228 1.50 -7.81 -5.44
N GLY A 229 2.31 -7.57 -6.48
CA GLY A 229 1.84 -7.36 -7.85
C GLY A 229 1.10 -6.03 -8.05
N LEU A 230 1.37 -5.03 -7.20
CA LEU A 230 0.78 -3.70 -7.35
C LEU A 230 1.39 -2.94 -8.53
N ASP A 231 0.55 -2.13 -9.18
CA ASP A 231 0.93 -1.08 -10.12
C ASP A 231 0.22 0.20 -9.66
N LEU A 232 0.95 1.11 -9.00
CA LEU A 232 0.39 2.34 -8.40
C LEU A 232 0.97 3.58 -9.07
N VAL A 233 0.13 4.59 -9.29
CA VAL A 233 0.58 5.94 -9.63
C VAL A 233 0.78 6.77 -8.36
N LEU A 234 1.97 7.32 -8.19
CA LEU A 234 2.32 8.27 -7.15
C LEU A 234 2.21 9.69 -7.73
N GLY A 235 1.14 10.39 -7.35
CA GLY A 235 0.90 11.78 -7.74
C GLY A 235 1.63 12.78 -6.83
N PRO A 236 1.50 14.09 -7.13
CA PRO A 236 2.01 15.15 -6.27
C PRO A 236 1.40 15.08 -4.87
N ASN A 237 2.16 15.52 -3.86
CA ASN A 237 1.71 15.54 -2.46
C ASN A 237 0.39 16.31 -2.33
N ALA A 238 -0.67 15.59 -1.94
CA ALA A 238 -1.98 16.14 -1.67
C ALA A 238 -2.03 16.92 -0.33
N GLY A 239 -1.10 17.86 -0.11
CA GLY A 239 -1.12 18.86 0.96
C GLY A 239 -1.35 18.34 2.39
N ALA A 240 -1.06 17.07 2.69
CA ALA A 240 -1.50 16.44 3.93
C ALA A 240 -0.81 17.08 5.15
N GLN A 241 -1.59 17.70 6.04
CA GLN A 241 -1.09 18.26 7.28
C GLN A 241 -0.98 17.19 8.38
N ASP A 242 0.06 17.31 9.20
CA ASP A 242 0.26 16.50 10.40
C ASP A 242 -0.60 17.04 11.55
N HIS A 243 -1.79 16.49 11.68
CA HIS A 243 -2.69 16.78 12.79
C HIS A 243 -2.16 16.16 14.09
N ALA A 244 -2.26 16.92 15.19
CA ALA A 244 -1.82 16.49 16.52
C ALA A 244 -2.64 15.32 17.08
N ASP A 245 -2.22 14.78 18.22
CA ASP A 245 -2.78 13.57 18.84
C ASP A 245 -4.31 13.60 19.02
N GLY A 246 -4.98 12.45 18.81
CA GLY A 246 -6.44 12.31 18.98
C GLY A 246 -7.26 12.37 17.69
N ARG A 247 -6.72 11.87 16.56
CA ARG A 247 -7.40 11.87 15.25
C ARG A 247 -8.68 11.01 15.26
N LEU A 248 -9.83 11.54 14.83
CA LEU A 248 -11.05 10.73 14.73
C LEU A 248 -11.06 9.86 13.46
N ALA A 249 -11.47 8.61 13.61
CA ALA A 249 -11.69 7.67 12.52
C ALA A 249 -13.09 7.06 12.58
N LEU A 250 -13.75 6.92 11.43
CA LEU A 250 -15.01 6.18 11.28
C LEU A 250 -14.75 4.88 10.52
N VAL A 251 -15.25 3.75 11.04
CA VAL A 251 -15.23 2.46 10.34
C VAL A 251 -16.65 1.89 10.32
N THR A 252 -17.19 1.62 9.13
CA THR A 252 -18.52 1.00 8.93
C THR A 252 -18.42 -0.52 8.84
N GLY A 253 -19.43 -1.26 9.31
CA GLY A 253 -19.39 -2.73 9.37
C GLY A 253 -18.29 -3.26 10.29
N ALA A 254 -18.05 -2.55 11.39
CA ALA A 254 -16.87 -2.70 12.23
C ALA A 254 -17.07 -3.61 13.45
N ALA A 255 -18.22 -4.28 13.62
CA ALA A 255 -18.46 -5.11 14.80
C ALA A 255 -17.67 -6.43 14.83
N ARG A 256 -17.12 -6.88 13.70
CA ARG A 256 -16.34 -8.13 13.59
C ARG A 256 -15.45 -8.18 12.34
N GLY A 257 -14.64 -9.24 12.23
CA GLY A 257 -13.87 -9.56 11.03
C GLY A 257 -12.93 -8.45 10.59
N ILE A 258 -12.91 -8.18 9.27
CA ILE A 258 -12.04 -7.14 8.66
C ILE A 258 -12.33 -5.75 9.25
N GLY A 259 -13.59 -5.38 9.46
CA GLY A 259 -13.95 -4.08 10.03
C GLY A 259 -13.45 -3.89 11.46
N ALA A 260 -13.55 -4.92 12.31
CA ALA A 260 -13.01 -4.87 13.67
C ALA A 260 -11.47 -4.79 13.68
N ALA A 261 -10.79 -5.53 12.80
CA ALA A 261 -9.34 -5.46 12.65
C ALA A 261 -8.87 -4.07 12.20
N ILE A 262 -9.57 -3.46 11.22
CA ILE A 262 -9.33 -2.07 10.78
C ILE A 262 -9.51 -1.10 11.95
N ALA A 263 -10.61 -1.20 12.70
CA ALA A 263 -10.89 -0.33 13.85
C ALA A 263 -9.80 -0.43 14.92
N GLN A 264 -9.41 -1.65 15.32
CA GLN A 264 -8.32 -1.88 16.26
C GLN A 264 -6.99 -1.32 15.75
N ARG A 265 -6.67 -1.52 14.46
CA ARG A 265 -5.40 -1.06 13.89
C ARG A 265 -5.30 0.46 13.74
N LEU A 266 -6.43 1.12 13.47
CA LEU A 266 -6.53 2.58 13.49
C LEU A 266 -6.38 3.13 14.91
N ALA A 267 -6.98 2.49 15.92
CA ALA A 267 -6.78 2.88 17.32
C ALA A 267 -5.31 2.77 17.74
N LEU A 268 -4.62 1.69 17.36
CA LEU A 268 -3.17 1.53 17.56
C LEU A 268 -2.32 2.58 16.79
N SER A 269 -2.87 3.22 15.74
CA SER A 269 -2.26 4.38 15.06
C SER A 269 -2.52 5.73 15.75
N GLY A 270 -3.10 5.71 16.96
CA GLY A 270 -3.44 6.90 17.74
C GLY A 270 -4.73 7.59 17.31
N CYS A 271 -5.68 6.84 16.73
CA CYS A 271 -7.01 7.37 16.41
C CYS A 271 -8.04 7.04 17.50
N ASN A 272 -8.98 7.97 17.73
CA ASN A 272 -10.26 7.68 18.38
C ASN A 272 -11.19 7.06 17.32
N VAL A 273 -11.91 5.98 17.63
CA VAL A 273 -12.63 5.21 16.59
C VAL A 273 -14.14 5.13 16.83
N VAL A 274 -14.92 5.63 15.87
CA VAL A 274 -16.35 5.34 15.76
C VAL A 274 -16.52 3.99 15.06
N VAL A 275 -16.93 2.99 15.82
CA VAL A 275 -17.22 1.61 15.38
C VAL A 275 -18.70 1.56 15.00
N ASN A 276 -19.02 1.73 13.71
CA ASN A 276 -20.39 1.60 13.23
C ASN A 276 -20.70 0.18 12.74
N ASP A 277 -21.85 -0.35 13.13
CA ASP A 277 -22.47 -1.53 12.53
C ASP A 277 -24.00 -1.46 12.74
N ILE A 278 -24.76 -2.43 12.23
CA ILE A 278 -26.21 -2.47 12.45
C ILE A 278 -26.57 -2.61 13.95
N PRO A 279 -27.74 -2.13 14.43
CA PRO A 279 -28.13 -2.25 15.84
C PRO A 279 -28.10 -3.68 16.38
N ALA A 280 -28.46 -4.67 15.56
CA ALA A 280 -28.43 -6.08 15.92
C ALA A 280 -27.00 -6.63 16.21
N ALA A 281 -25.95 -5.93 15.79
CA ALA A 281 -24.56 -6.30 16.03
C ALA A 281 -23.98 -5.67 17.33
N HIS A 282 -24.81 -5.05 18.18
CA HIS A 282 -24.39 -4.32 19.38
C HIS A 282 -23.40 -5.10 20.27
N GLN A 283 -23.69 -6.36 20.61
CA GLN A 283 -22.81 -7.14 21.48
C GLN A 283 -21.41 -7.35 20.88
N THR A 284 -21.33 -7.68 19.59
CA THR A 284 -20.05 -7.84 18.87
C THR A 284 -19.34 -6.50 18.66
N GLY A 285 -20.09 -5.43 18.41
CA GLY A 285 -19.56 -4.07 18.29
C GLY A 285 -18.96 -3.56 19.60
N GLN A 286 -19.64 -3.81 20.72
CA GLN A 286 -19.14 -3.48 22.04
C GLN A 286 -17.87 -4.28 22.37
N ALA A 287 -17.80 -5.57 22.03
CA ALA A 287 -16.57 -6.35 22.20
C ALA A 287 -15.38 -5.79 21.39
N THR A 288 -15.62 -5.23 20.20
CA THR A 288 -14.58 -4.52 19.42
C THR A 288 -14.13 -3.22 20.11
N VAL A 289 -15.08 -2.44 20.65
CA VAL A 289 -14.79 -1.23 21.45
C VAL A 289 -14.01 -1.55 22.72
N ASP A 290 -14.37 -2.62 23.42
CA ASP A 290 -13.71 -3.03 24.66
C ASP A 290 -12.29 -3.53 24.40
N ALA A 291 -12.05 -4.25 23.29
CA ALA A 291 -10.70 -4.63 22.86
C ALA A 291 -9.81 -3.40 22.53
N ILE A 292 -10.39 -2.36 21.91
CA ILE A 292 -9.68 -1.09 21.67
C ILE A 292 -9.32 -0.41 23.00
N ARG A 293 -10.27 -0.32 23.93
CA ARG A 293 -10.08 0.30 25.25
C ARG A 293 -9.07 -0.46 26.12
N ALA A 294 -9.11 -1.79 26.11
CA ALA A 294 -8.14 -2.65 26.78
C ALA A 294 -6.70 -2.47 26.23
N SER A 295 -6.59 -2.05 24.96
CA SER A 295 -5.31 -1.70 24.31
C SER A 295 -4.88 -0.24 24.53
N GLY A 296 -5.59 0.51 25.38
CA GLY A 296 -5.33 1.93 25.68
C GLY A 296 -5.87 2.93 24.67
N GLY A 297 -6.62 2.48 23.66
CA GLY A 297 -7.27 3.34 22.67
C GLY A 297 -8.65 3.86 23.12
N GLN A 298 -9.25 4.73 22.32
CA GLN A 298 -10.62 5.24 22.54
C GLN A 298 -11.55 4.81 21.40
N ALA A 299 -12.75 4.36 21.76
CA ALA A 299 -13.77 4.02 20.78
C ALA A 299 -15.21 4.15 21.34
N GLU A 300 -16.15 4.35 20.42
CA GLU A 300 -17.61 4.36 20.64
C GLU A 300 -18.27 3.41 19.62
N PHE A 301 -19.25 2.61 20.07
CA PHE A 301 -20.08 1.81 19.18
C PHE A 301 -21.32 2.59 18.75
N VAL A 302 -21.63 2.60 17.45
CA VAL A 302 -22.80 3.28 16.89
C VAL A 302 -23.64 2.27 16.10
N GLY A 303 -24.69 1.76 16.74
CA GLY A 303 -25.67 0.86 16.14
C GLY A 303 -26.59 1.60 15.17
N ALA A 304 -26.26 1.61 13.88
CA ALA A 304 -27.01 2.31 12.83
C ALA A 304 -26.81 1.62 11.46
N ASP A 305 -27.88 1.42 10.70
CA ASP A 305 -27.80 0.87 9.34
C ASP A 305 -27.32 1.94 8.34
N CYS A 306 -26.03 1.89 8.00
CA CYS A 306 -25.38 2.79 7.06
C CYS A 306 -25.99 2.81 5.65
N SER A 307 -26.81 1.83 5.28
CA SER A 307 -27.52 1.81 3.99
C SER A 307 -28.82 2.64 3.97
N THR A 308 -29.18 3.24 5.10
CA THR A 308 -30.38 4.10 5.25
C THR A 308 -30.00 5.57 5.49
N PRO A 309 -30.82 6.54 5.03
CA PRO A 309 -30.59 7.96 5.33
C PRO A 309 -30.51 8.26 6.84
N ASP A 310 -31.43 7.70 7.63
CA ASP A 310 -31.49 7.93 9.08
C ASP A 310 -30.28 7.31 9.81
N GLY A 311 -29.81 6.14 9.35
CA GLY A 311 -28.58 5.54 9.87
C GLY A 311 -27.34 6.36 9.53
N ALA A 312 -27.24 6.90 8.31
CA ALA A 312 -26.16 7.81 7.94
C ALA A 312 -26.17 9.10 8.77
N GLN A 313 -27.35 9.68 9.06
CA GLN A 313 -27.48 10.83 9.97
C GLN A 313 -27.13 10.48 11.43
N THR A 314 -27.48 9.28 11.89
CA THR A 314 -27.10 8.78 13.23
C THR A 314 -25.58 8.66 13.37
N ILE A 315 -24.90 8.16 12.32
CA ILE A 315 -23.43 8.09 12.25
C ILE A 315 -22.81 9.50 12.24
N ALA A 316 -23.36 10.42 11.45
CA ALA A 316 -22.91 11.81 11.41
C ALA A 316 -23.07 12.53 12.76
N ALA A 317 -24.19 12.32 13.45
CA ALA A 317 -24.42 12.85 14.79
C ALA A 317 -23.45 12.27 15.85
N ALA A 318 -22.94 11.05 15.64
CA ALA A 318 -21.87 10.48 16.48
C ALA A 318 -20.51 11.09 16.18
N VAL A 319 -20.15 11.20 14.89
CA VAL A 319 -18.94 11.91 14.44
C VAL A 319 -18.89 13.34 15.00
N ALA A 320 -20.01 14.06 14.93
CA ALA A 320 -20.13 15.44 15.41
C ALA A 320 -19.76 15.62 16.90
N ARG A 321 -19.98 14.61 17.75
CA ARG A 321 -19.62 14.65 19.18
C ARG A 321 -18.11 14.60 19.42
N HIS A 322 -17.35 13.99 18.51
CA HIS A 322 -15.90 13.80 18.63
C HIS A 322 -15.08 14.82 17.83
N GLY A 323 -15.70 15.54 16.90
CA GLY A 323 -15.04 16.61 16.13
C GLY A 323 -14.70 16.20 14.70
N GLN A 324 -13.48 16.54 14.25
CA GLN A 324 -13.09 16.39 12.85
C GLN A 324 -12.56 14.99 12.50
N LEU A 325 -13.06 14.42 11.41
CA LEU A 325 -12.64 13.14 10.85
C LEU A 325 -11.32 13.27 10.10
N ALA A 326 -10.31 12.52 10.56
CA ALA A 326 -9.06 12.29 9.85
C ALA A 326 -9.12 11.09 8.91
N ALA A 327 -10.02 10.13 9.20
CA ALA A 327 -10.10 8.86 8.49
C ALA A 327 -11.55 8.38 8.36
N VAL A 328 -11.91 7.87 7.18
CA VAL A 328 -13.19 7.18 6.95
C VAL A 328 -12.91 5.87 6.21
N VAL A 329 -13.36 4.76 6.76
CA VAL A 329 -13.24 3.44 6.12
C VAL A 329 -14.63 2.86 5.83
N HIS A 330 -14.96 2.88 4.54
CA HIS A 330 -16.18 2.29 3.99
C HIS A 330 -15.99 0.78 3.82
N ASN A 331 -16.09 0.05 4.95
CA ASN A 331 -15.88 -1.40 5.02
C ASN A 331 -17.18 -2.21 4.97
N ALA A 332 -18.34 -1.63 5.34
CA ALA A 332 -19.61 -2.35 5.34
C ALA A 332 -19.90 -3.07 4.02
N GLY A 333 -20.38 -4.31 4.12
CA GLY A 333 -20.66 -5.12 2.94
C GLY A 333 -21.30 -6.47 3.26
N ILE A 334 -22.12 -6.95 2.33
CA ILE A 334 -22.80 -8.24 2.36
C ILE A 334 -22.67 -8.98 1.02
N THR A 335 -22.93 -10.27 1.04
CA THR A 335 -23.11 -11.11 -0.16
C THR A 335 -24.52 -11.70 -0.21
N ARG A 336 -25.05 -11.90 -1.42
CA ARG A 336 -26.32 -12.60 -1.69
C ARG A 336 -26.13 -13.43 -2.96
N ASP A 337 -25.26 -14.42 -2.84
CA ASP A 337 -24.76 -15.19 -3.97
C ASP A 337 -25.85 -16.07 -4.58
N ARG A 338 -26.10 -15.84 -5.87
CA ARG A 338 -27.17 -16.46 -6.63
C ARG A 338 -26.88 -16.31 -8.12
N THR A 339 -27.13 -17.34 -8.92
CA THR A 339 -27.07 -17.17 -10.39
C THR A 339 -28.13 -16.17 -10.84
N MET A 340 -27.82 -15.35 -11.85
CA MET A 340 -28.71 -14.26 -12.33
C MET A 340 -30.16 -14.75 -12.58
N ARG A 341 -30.32 -15.92 -13.24
CA ARG A 341 -31.61 -16.59 -13.47
C ARG A 341 -32.44 -16.89 -12.20
N LYS A 342 -31.79 -17.02 -11.04
CA LYS A 342 -32.41 -17.39 -9.76
C LYS A 342 -32.36 -16.28 -8.70
N MET A 343 -31.85 -15.09 -9.05
CA MET A 343 -31.69 -13.96 -8.14
C MET A 343 -32.98 -13.14 -8.09
N THR A 344 -33.41 -12.77 -6.89
CA THR A 344 -34.57 -11.89 -6.71
C THR A 344 -34.16 -10.42 -6.77
N THR A 345 -35.09 -9.55 -7.17
CA THR A 345 -34.89 -8.08 -7.18
C THR A 345 -34.46 -7.56 -5.80
N ALA A 346 -35.02 -8.12 -4.71
CA ALA A 346 -34.63 -7.77 -3.35
C ALA A 346 -33.18 -8.16 -3.02
N GLN A 347 -32.71 -9.34 -3.44
CA GLN A 347 -31.30 -9.76 -3.27
C GLN A 347 -30.32 -8.91 -4.09
N TRP A 348 -30.74 -8.46 -5.27
CA TRP A 348 -29.99 -7.49 -6.07
C TRP A 348 -29.90 -6.15 -5.32
N GLN A 349 -31.06 -5.53 -5.04
CA GLN A 349 -31.16 -4.22 -4.39
C GLN A 349 -30.45 -4.16 -3.04
N GLN A 350 -30.59 -5.18 -2.18
CA GLN A 350 -29.93 -5.20 -0.86
C GLN A 350 -28.40 -5.14 -0.97
N VAL A 351 -27.81 -5.85 -1.95
CA VAL A 351 -26.35 -5.84 -2.16
C VAL A 351 -25.87 -4.50 -2.70
N LEU A 352 -26.57 -3.89 -3.66
CA LEU A 352 -26.20 -2.55 -4.15
C LEU A 352 -26.38 -1.48 -3.07
N ALA A 353 -27.46 -1.54 -2.27
CA ALA A 353 -27.73 -0.59 -1.20
C ALA A 353 -26.64 -0.59 -0.13
N VAL A 354 -26.23 -1.77 0.36
CA VAL A 354 -25.21 -1.88 1.41
C VAL A 354 -23.79 -1.70 0.87
N ASN A 355 -23.44 -2.30 -0.27
CA ASN A 355 -22.05 -2.36 -0.72
C ASN A 355 -21.60 -1.15 -1.55
N LEU A 356 -22.53 -0.28 -1.95
CA LEU A 356 -22.24 0.91 -2.78
C LEU A 356 -23.03 2.14 -2.29
N GLY A 357 -24.36 2.03 -2.19
CA GLY A 357 -25.23 3.16 -1.78
C GLY A 357 -24.92 3.70 -0.38
N ALA A 358 -24.66 2.82 0.58
CA ALA A 358 -24.27 3.18 1.94
C ALA A 358 -23.01 4.04 2.00
N MET A 359 -22.05 3.81 1.09
CA MET A 359 -20.82 4.60 1.04
C MET A 359 -21.14 6.05 0.70
N GLU A 360 -22.02 6.28 -0.29
CA GLU A 360 -22.43 7.62 -0.68
C GLU A 360 -23.25 8.32 0.43
N LEU A 361 -24.21 7.60 1.04
CA LEU A 361 -25.02 8.14 2.13
C LEU A 361 -24.17 8.56 3.33
N VAL A 362 -23.28 7.67 3.81
CA VAL A 362 -22.39 7.97 4.94
C VAL A 362 -21.40 9.06 4.57
N GLN A 363 -20.73 8.98 3.41
CA GLN A 363 -19.74 9.98 2.99
C GLN A 363 -20.35 11.37 2.92
N ARG A 364 -21.54 11.52 2.29
CA ARG A 364 -22.26 12.78 2.20
C ARG A 364 -22.70 13.29 3.57
N ALA A 365 -23.14 12.39 4.46
CA ALA A 365 -23.56 12.76 5.81
C ALA A 365 -22.38 13.26 6.66
N VAL A 366 -21.20 12.61 6.59
CA VAL A 366 -20.04 12.97 7.43
C VAL A 366 -19.12 14.04 6.81
N ASP A 367 -19.35 14.43 5.55
CA ASP A 367 -18.55 15.39 4.81
C ASP A 367 -18.25 16.72 5.54
N PRO A 368 -19.19 17.34 6.29
CA PRO A 368 -18.95 18.59 7.01
C PRO A 368 -17.87 18.49 8.10
N TRP A 369 -17.60 17.28 8.61
CA TRP A 369 -16.59 17.02 9.64
C TRP A 369 -15.28 16.49 9.05
N LEU A 370 -15.21 16.21 7.75
CA LEU A 370 -14.03 15.61 7.12
C LEU A 370 -12.94 16.68 6.91
N GLN A 371 -11.83 16.55 7.64
CA GLN A 371 -10.79 17.58 7.65
C GLN A 371 -9.96 17.60 6.35
N PRO A 372 -9.34 18.74 6.00
CA PRO A 372 -8.37 18.79 4.92
C PRO A 372 -7.22 17.80 5.15
N GLY A 373 -6.84 17.07 4.09
CA GLY A 373 -5.83 16.01 4.20
C GLY A 373 -6.31 14.71 4.86
N ALA A 374 -7.61 14.50 5.08
CA ALA A 374 -8.14 13.21 5.56
C ALA A 374 -7.89 12.07 4.54
N GLY A 375 -7.90 10.82 5.03
CA GLY A 375 -7.80 9.63 4.20
C GLY A 375 -9.08 8.79 4.21
N VAL A 376 -9.70 8.63 3.05
CA VAL A 376 -10.89 7.80 2.81
C VAL A 376 -10.47 6.50 2.13
N ALA A 377 -10.74 5.37 2.78
CA ALA A 377 -10.47 4.03 2.25
C ALA A 377 -11.79 3.30 1.96
N LEU A 378 -11.96 2.82 0.72
CA LEU A 378 -13.16 2.09 0.30
C LEU A 378 -12.85 0.60 0.10
N LEU A 379 -13.62 -0.30 0.72
CA LEU A 379 -13.44 -1.74 0.54
C LEU A 379 -14.18 -2.20 -0.74
N SER A 380 -13.41 -2.38 -1.81
CA SER A 380 -13.82 -3.09 -3.02
C SER A 380 -13.64 -4.61 -2.82
N SER A 381 -13.26 -5.36 -3.85
CA SER A 381 -12.86 -6.77 -3.84
C SER A 381 -12.19 -7.12 -5.17
N VAL A 382 -11.28 -8.10 -5.18
CA VAL A 382 -10.78 -8.71 -6.43
C VAL A 382 -11.90 -9.23 -7.33
N MET A 383 -13.03 -9.66 -6.77
CA MET A 383 -14.21 -10.13 -7.52
C MET A 383 -14.99 -8.98 -8.17
N GLY A 384 -14.75 -7.74 -7.74
CA GLY A 384 -15.20 -6.51 -8.43
C GLY A 384 -14.31 -6.13 -9.62
N ILE A 385 -13.15 -6.77 -9.77
CA ILE A 385 -12.24 -6.61 -10.91
C ILE A 385 -12.46 -7.77 -11.91
N ALA A 386 -12.33 -9.01 -11.45
CA ALA A 386 -12.37 -10.20 -12.31
C ALA A 386 -13.79 -10.76 -12.57
N GLY A 387 -14.78 -10.38 -11.74
CA GLY A 387 -16.07 -11.05 -11.70
C GLY A 387 -16.04 -12.42 -10.99
N ASN A 388 -17.22 -12.97 -10.69
CA ASN A 388 -17.35 -14.33 -10.17
C ASN A 388 -18.72 -14.95 -10.48
N PHE A 389 -18.77 -16.28 -10.63
CA PHE A 389 -20.00 -17.01 -10.87
C PHE A 389 -20.97 -16.88 -9.70
N GLY A 390 -22.22 -16.51 -9.99
CA GLY A 390 -23.25 -16.32 -8.97
C GLY A 390 -23.13 -15.01 -8.16
N GLN A 391 -22.23 -14.09 -8.52
CA GLN A 391 -22.01 -12.85 -7.78
C GLN A 391 -22.28 -11.59 -8.60
N CYS A 392 -23.18 -11.61 -9.59
CA CYS A 392 -23.38 -10.46 -10.49
C CYS A 392 -23.76 -9.15 -9.76
N ASN A 393 -24.60 -9.22 -8.71
CA ASN A 393 -24.92 -8.09 -7.83
C ASN A 393 -23.68 -7.58 -7.06
N TYR A 394 -22.90 -8.48 -6.49
CA TYR A 394 -21.71 -8.16 -5.70
C TYR A 394 -20.55 -7.63 -6.56
N THR A 395 -20.29 -8.26 -7.70
CA THR A 395 -19.36 -7.77 -8.73
C THR A 395 -19.73 -6.37 -9.17
N ALA A 396 -21.00 -6.12 -9.54
CA ALA A 396 -21.47 -4.79 -9.93
C ALA A 396 -21.26 -3.75 -8.82
N ALA A 397 -21.59 -4.08 -7.56
CA ALA A 397 -21.35 -3.19 -6.44
C ALA A 397 -19.86 -2.86 -6.26
N LYS A 398 -19.00 -3.89 -6.17
CA LYS A 398 -17.57 -3.70 -5.88
C LYS A 398 -16.79 -3.10 -7.06
N ALA A 399 -17.22 -3.31 -8.30
CA ALA A 399 -16.75 -2.53 -9.46
C ALA A 399 -17.17 -1.06 -9.35
N GLY A 400 -18.43 -0.80 -8.96
CA GLY A 400 -18.94 0.54 -8.66
C GLY A 400 -18.13 1.27 -7.59
N VAL A 401 -17.64 0.57 -6.55
CA VAL A 401 -16.74 1.14 -5.53
C VAL A 401 -15.42 1.66 -6.14
N LEU A 402 -14.88 1.00 -7.16
CA LEU A 402 -13.65 1.46 -7.85
C LEU A 402 -13.92 2.72 -8.68
N ALA A 403 -15.11 2.82 -9.29
CA ALA A 403 -15.53 4.04 -10.01
C ALA A 403 -15.80 5.20 -9.03
N LEU A 404 -16.49 4.93 -7.92
CA LEU A 404 -16.79 5.89 -6.86
C LEU A 404 -15.51 6.46 -6.23
N MET A 405 -14.53 5.59 -5.98
CA MET A 405 -13.20 5.99 -5.49
C MET A 405 -12.49 6.95 -6.45
N ARG A 406 -12.51 6.67 -7.76
CA ARG A 406 -11.92 7.55 -8.79
C ARG A 406 -12.64 8.90 -8.88
N LEU A 407 -13.98 8.89 -8.81
CA LEU A 407 -14.81 10.10 -8.78
C LEU A 407 -14.45 10.96 -7.55
N TRP A 408 -14.43 10.36 -6.37
CA TRP A 408 -14.09 11.05 -5.13
C TRP A 408 -12.66 11.58 -5.11
N ALA A 409 -11.68 10.84 -5.65
CA ALA A 409 -10.30 11.31 -5.76
C ALA A 409 -10.15 12.60 -6.60
N VAL A 410 -11.07 12.86 -7.53
CA VAL A 410 -11.16 14.14 -8.26
C VAL A 410 -11.95 15.18 -7.46
N GLN A 411 -13.15 14.83 -6.99
CA GLN A 411 -14.06 15.72 -6.24
C GLN A 411 -13.43 16.31 -4.98
N TYR A 412 -12.56 15.55 -4.30
CA TYR A 412 -11.95 15.92 -3.03
C TYR A 412 -10.57 16.57 -3.14
N ARG A 413 -10.06 16.75 -4.36
CA ARG A 413 -8.71 17.27 -4.64
C ARG A 413 -8.42 18.59 -3.93
N ASP A 414 -9.34 19.55 -4.00
CA ASP A 414 -9.14 20.90 -3.48
C ASP A 414 -9.08 20.96 -1.95
N ARG A 415 -9.62 19.93 -1.27
CA ARG A 415 -9.52 19.73 0.19
C ARG A 415 -8.33 18.86 0.58
N ALA A 416 -7.46 18.48 -0.37
CA ALA A 416 -6.31 17.59 -0.12
C ALA A 416 -6.69 16.19 0.42
N ILE A 417 -7.98 15.82 0.35
CA ILE A 417 -8.49 14.55 0.88
C ILE A 417 -8.18 13.42 -0.09
N ARG A 418 -7.67 12.31 0.45
CA ARG A 418 -7.18 11.16 -0.33
C ARG A 418 -8.26 10.10 -0.38
N CYS A 419 -8.64 9.65 -1.57
CA CYS A 419 -9.64 8.60 -1.75
C CYS A 419 -9.00 7.43 -2.47
N ASN A 420 -8.89 6.28 -1.79
CA ASN A 420 -8.26 5.07 -2.32
C ASN A 420 -9.14 3.85 -2.03
N ALA A 421 -9.01 2.81 -2.85
CA ALA A 421 -9.72 1.56 -2.67
C ALA A 421 -8.75 0.47 -2.19
N ILE A 422 -9.27 -0.45 -1.39
CA ILE A 422 -8.62 -1.73 -1.10
C ILE A 422 -9.44 -2.80 -1.81
N ALA A 423 -8.78 -3.72 -2.50
CA ALA A 423 -9.41 -4.89 -3.10
C ALA A 423 -8.89 -6.15 -2.39
N PRO A 424 -9.54 -6.61 -1.29
CA PRO A 424 -9.17 -7.84 -0.63
C PRO A 424 -9.40 -9.06 -1.53
N GLY A 425 -8.48 -10.02 -1.41
CA GLY A 425 -8.57 -11.36 -2.00
C GLY A 425 -9.21 -12.37 -1.05
N PHE A 426 -8.60 -13.54 -0.95
CA PHE A 426 -9.06 -14.62 -0.08
C PHE A 426 -8.49 -14.43 1.33
N ILE A 427 -9.31 -13.80 2.20
CA ILE A 427 -8.98 -13.50 3.59
C ILE A 427 -9.66 -14.49 4.52
N ILE A 428 -8.93 -15.05 5.50
CA ILE A 428 -9.52 -15.88 6.56
C ILE A 428 -10.39 -14.99 7.46
N THR A 429 -11.67 -15.34 7.56
CA THR A 429 -12.67 -14.75 8.44
C THR A 429 -13.62 -15.85 8.90
N ASP A 430 -14.45 -15.59 9.91
CA ASP A 430 -15.50 -16.54 10.35
C ASP A 430 -16.41 -17.00 9.19
N MET A 431 -16.60 -16.15 8.19
CA MET A 431 -17.37 -16.44 6.98
C MET A 431 -16.64 -17.40 6.04
N THR A 432 -15.34 -17.20 5.80
CA THR A 432 -14.55 -18.06 4.90
C THR A 432 -14.06 -19.34 5.57
N ALA A 433 -14.01 -19.40 6.90
CA ALA A 433 -13.73 -20.61 7.67
C ALA A 433 -14.76 -21.72 7.44
N GLN A 434 -15.99 -21.37 7.03
CA GLN A 434 -17.08 -22.29 6.69
C GLN A 434 -16.92 -22.96 5.31
N VAL A 435 -16.02 -22.46 4.45
CA VAL A 435 -15.75 -23.05 3.14
C VAL A 435 -15.12 -24.45 3.32
N PRO A 436 -15.46 -25.47 2.51
CA PRO A 436 -14.82 -26.78 2.58
C PRO A 436 -13.29 -26.70 2.47
N LEU A 437 -12.56 -27.52 3.23
CA LEU A 437 -11.10 -27.47 3.30
C LEU A 437 -10.44 -27.58 1.92
N PHE A 438 -10.90 -28.51 1.08
CA PHE A 438 -10.40 -28.69 -0.29
C PHE A 438 -10.48 -27.39 -1.11
N ASN A 439 -11.63 -26.70 -1.08
CA ASN A 439 -11.83 -25.44 -1.79
C ASN A 439 -10.94 -24.32 -1.22
N ARG A 440 -10.68 -24.33 0.11
CA ARG A 440 -9.74 -23.38 0.73
C ARG A 440 -8.30 -23.62 0.31
N GLU A 441 -7.84 -24.87 0.27
CA GLU A 441 -6.49 -25.20 -0.20
C GLU A 441 -6.32 -24.86 -1.68
N MET A 442 -7.30 -25.17 -2.53
CA MET A 442 -7.29 -24.72 -3.93
C MET A 442 -7.25 -23.20 -4.06
N ALA A 443 -8.02 -22.46 -3.26
CA ALA A 443 -8.04 -20.99 -3.30
C ALA A 443 -6.67 -20.36 -2.97
N LYS A 444 -5.87 -20.98 -2.09
CA LYS A 444 -4.50 -20.53 -1.80
C LYS A 444 -3.58 -20.66 -3.01
N GLN A 445 -3.70 -21.76 -3.78
CA GLN A 445 -2.89 -22.01 -4.98
C GLN A 445 -3.16 -20.99 -6.12
N LEU A 446 -4.25 -20.22 -6.02
CA LEU A 446 -4.61 -19.15 -6.96
C LEU A 446 -3.97 -17.80 -6.58
N THR A 447 -3.17 -17.74 -5.51
CA THR A 447 -2.37 -16.58 -5.08
C THR A 447 -0.89 -16.84 -5.32
N ALA A 448 -0.12 -15.82 -5.71
CA ALA A 448 1.33 -15.93 -5.83
C ALA A 448 2.00 -16.33 -4.50
N LEU A 449 1.51 -15.83 -3.37
CA LEU A 449 2.04 -16.16 -2.04
C LEU A 449 1.65 -17.55 -1.51
N LEU A 450 0.87 -18.34 -2.26
CA LEU A 450 0.41 -19.70 -1.93
C LEU A 450 -0.28 -19.84 -0.56
N GLN A 451 -0.86 -18.75 -0.05
CA GLN A 451 -1.47 -18.66 1.28
C GLN A 451 -2.66 -17.70 1.27
N PRO A 452 -3.58 -17.79 2.26
CA PRO A 452 -4.66 -16.84 2.42
C PRO A 452 -4.18 -15.62 3.24
N GLY A 453 -4.85 -14.49 3.08
CA GLY A 453 -4.58 -13.32 3.92
C GLY A 453 -5.32 -13.39 5.25
N LEU A 454 -4.97 -12.50 6.16
CA LEU A 454 -5.62 -12.29 7.44
C LEU A 454 -6.36 -10.94 7.47
N PRO A 455 -7.34 -10.74 8.37
CA PRO A 455 -7.99 -9.44 8.55
C PRO A 455 -6.98 -8.32 8.90
N ALA A 456 -5.89 -8.69 9.57
CA ALA A 456 -4.77 -7.80 9.89
C ALA A 456 -4.07 -7.22 8.64
N ASP A 457 -3.91 -8.00 7.56
CA ASP A 457 -3.26 -7.52 6.33
C ASP A 457 -4.09 -6.39 5.68
N VAL A 458 -5.41 -6.56 5.64
CA VAL A 458 -6.34 -5.53 5.14
C VAL A 458 -6.36 -4.32 6.08
N ALA A 459 -6.23 -4.55 7.39
CA ALA A 459 -6.20 -3.51 8.41
C ALA A 459 -4.94 -2.62 8.33
N GLU A 460 -3.77 -3.20 8.05
CA GLU A 460 -2.54 -2.44 7.81
C GLU A 460 -2.65 -1.55 6.56
N VAL A 461 -3.19 -2.09 5.46
CA VAL A 461 -3.43 -1.31 4.23
C VAL A 461 -4.42 -0.16 4.49
N ALA A 462 -5.52 -0.41 5.21
CA ALA A 462 -6.48 0.63 5.57
C ALA A 462 -5.87 1.71 6.47
N ALA A 463 -5.11 1.31 7.50
CA ALA A 463 -4.42 2.23 8.38
C ALA A 463 -3.40 3.10 7.63
N PHE A 464 -2.66 2.53 6.67
CA PHE A 464 -1.73 3.28 5.82
C PHE A 464 -2.43 4.28 4.91
N LEU A 465 -3.49 3.88 4.20
CA LEU A 465 -4.26 4.79 3.31
C LEU A 465 -4.98 5.92 4.08
N CYS A 466 -5.36 5.67 5.33
CA CYS A 466 -5.86 6.71 6.23
C CYS A 466 -4.75 7.61 6.80
N HIS A 467 -3.49 7.17 6.83
CA HIS A 467 -2.37 7.93 7.37
C HIS A 467 -1.86 9.01 6.39
N PRO A 468 -1.42 10.21 6.85
CA PRO A 468 -0.78 11.23 6.01
C PRO A 468 0.42 10.73 5.17
N ALA A 469 1.08 9.66 5.61
CA ALA A 469 2.16 8.98 4.87
C ALA A 469 1.72 8.44 3.48
N SER A 470 0.42 8.32 3.22
CA SER A 470 -0.13 7.94 1.91
C SER A 470 -0.35 9.14 0.97
N ARG A 471 0.21 10.33 1.25
CA ARG A 471 -0.07 11.59 0.51
C ARG A 471 0.30 11.67 -0.98
N ALA A 472 1.04 10.69 -1.51
CA ALA A 472 1.20 10.50 -2.96
C ALA A 472 0.11 9.62 -3.59
N LEU A 473 -0.76 8.99 -2.79
CA LEU A 473 -1.81 8.07 -3.23
C LEU A 473 -3.20 8.72 -3.12
N THR A 474 -3.82 8.96 -4.26
CA THR A 474 -5.26 9.17 -4.41
C THR A 474 -5.70 8.58 -5.75
N GLY A 475 -6.94 8.09 -5.86
CA GLY A 475 -7.42 7.42 -7.06
C GLY A 475 -6.88 5.99 -7.26
N GLN A 476 -6.14 5.44 -6.27
CA GLN A 476 -5.44 4.16 -6.40
C GLN A 476 -6.23 2.99 -5.80
N THR A 477 -6.00 1.77 -6.33
CA THR A 477 -6.56 0.53 -5.80
C THR A 477 -5.45 -0.39 -5.34
N LEU A 478 -5.38 -0.66 -4.03
CA LEU A 478 -4.40 -1.58 -3.46
C LEU A 478 -5.03 -2.98 -3.35
N ARG A 479 -4.54 -3.93 -4.14
CA ARG A 479 -4.90 -5.34 -4.02
C ARG A 479 -4.24 -5.95 -2.79
N CYS A 480 -5.06 -6.49 -1.87
CA CYS A 480 -4.60 -7.19 -0.67
C CYS A 480 -5.04 -8.65 -0.81
N ASP A 481 -4.38 -9.36 -1.73
CA ASP A 481 -4.85 -10.64 -2.27
C ASP A 481 -3.73 -11.68 -2.47
N GLY A 482 -2.51 -11.39 -2.01
CA GLY A 482 -1.36 -12.27 -2.19
C GLY A 482 -0.96 -12.48 -3.65
N GLY A 483 -1.36 -11.59 -4.57
CA GLY A 483 -1.05 -11.67 -5.99
C GLY A 483 -1.93 -12.69 -6.71
N MET A 484 -3.26 -12.55 -6.63
CA MET A 484 -4.18 -13.49 -7.26
C MET A 484 -4.00 -13.58 -8.78
N ALA A 485 -4.13 -14.80 -9.31
CA ALA A 485 -4.04 -15.09 -10.73
C ALA A 485 -5.14 -14.39 -11.57
N PHE A 486 -6.30 -14.11 -10.98
CA PHE A 486 -7.41 -13.41 -11.63
C PHE A 486 -7.26 -11.88 -11.60
N GLY A 487 -7.78 -11.21 -12.62
CA GLY A 487 -7.76 -9.76 -12.77
C GLY A 487 -8.43 -9.34 -14.10
N ALA A 488 -8.37 -8.05 -14.40
CA ALA A 488 -8.84 -7.42 -15.63
C ALA A 488 -7.90 -6.25 -15.97
#